data_AF-A0A957ZLY7-F1
#
_entry.id   AF-A0A957ZLY7-F1
#
_cell.length_a   1.000
_cell.length_b   1.000
_cell.length_c   1.000
_cell.angle_alpha   90.00
_cell.angle_beta   90.00
_cell.angle_gamma   90.00
#
_symmetry.space_group_name_H-M   'P 1'
#
loop_
_entity.id
_entity.type
_entity.pdbx_description
1 polymer ?
#
loop_
_entity_poly.entity_id
_entity_poly.type
_entity_poly.pdbx_seq_one_letter_code
_entity_poly.pdbx_strand_id
1 'polypeptide(L)' 'DGSGRTKPDIAAPGMAVWSAFPNGTYKDLDGTSMAGPHLAGVVALMWSANPALIGDIDGTEAILRQTARPFS' A
#
# COMPACT_ATOMS: atom_id res chain seq x y z
N ASP A 1 -3.50 -13.89 12.42
CA ASP A 1 -2.64 -15.09 12.51
C ASP A 1 -2.26 -15.45 13.96
N GLY A 2 -2.78 -14.76 14.99
CA GLY A 2 -2.50 -15.10 16.40
C GLY A 2 -1.03 -14.88 16.83
N SER A 3 -0.24 -14.20 15.99
CA SER A 3 1.22 -14.14 16.14
C SER A 3 1.73 -13.16 17.21
N GLY A 4 0.86 -12.36 17.84
CA GLY A 4 1.26 -11.31 18.79
C GLY A 4 2.09 -10.17 18.18
N ARG A 5 2.32 -10.18 16.86
CA ARG A 5 3.01 -9.12 16.13
C ARG A 5 2.15 -7.88 16.02
N THR A 6 2.76 -6.71 16.15
CA THR A 6 2.08 -5.42 15.88
C THR A 6 1.58 -5.42 14.43
N LYS A 7 0.27 -5.21 14.28
CA LYS A 7 -0.41 -5.08 13.00
C LYS A 7 -1.19 -3.77 12.98
N PRO A 8 -1.47 -3.20 11.79
CA PRO A 8 -0.99 -3.64 10.48
C PRO A 8 0.53 -3.41 10.32
N ASP A 9 1.14 -4.13 9.39
CA ASP A 9 2.58 -4.05 9.10
C ASP A 9 2.98 -2.70 8.49
N ILE A 10 2.08 -2.09 7.74
CA ILE A 10 2.18 -0.74 7.17
C ILE A 10 0.75 -0.19 7.00
N ALA A 11 0.58 1.12 7.13
CA ALA A 11 -0.69 1.79 6.90
C ALA A 11 -0.58 2.70 5.67
N ALA A 12 -1.65 2.78 4.89
CA ALA A 12 -1.77 3.64 3.71
C ALA A 12 -3.13 4.34 3.70
N PRO A 13 -3.32 5.42 2.91
CA PRO A 13 -4.59 6.14 2.86
C PRO A 13 -5.74 5.23 2.46
N GLY A 14 -6.76 5.15 3.31
CA GLY A 14 -7.94 4.32 3.10
C GLY A 14 -9.24 4.98 3.54
N MET A 15 -9.23 6.27 3.86
CA MET A 15 -10.42 7.05 4.21
C MET A 15 -10.47 8.28 3.31
N ALA A 16 -11.66 8.67 2.86
CA ALA A 16 -11.91 9.75 1.93
C ALA A 16 -11.03 9.64 0.67
N VAL A 17 -10.91 8.42 0.14
CA VAL A 17 -10.13 8.18 -1.08
C VAL A 17 -10.99 8.46 -2.29
N TRP A 18 -10.74 9.58 -2.96
CA TRP A 18 -11.39 9.92 -4.23
C TRP A 18 -10.94 8.96 -5.33
N SER A 19 -11.86 8.15 -5.84
CA SER A 19 -11.56 7.11 -6.83
C SER A 19 -12.59 7.03 -7.93
N ALA A 20 -12.21 6.41 -9.05
CA ALA A 20 -13.10 6.15 -10.18
C ALA A 20 -14.23 5.20 -9.75
N PHE A 21 -15.43 5.48 -10.23
CA PHE A 21 -16.65 4.76 -9.88
C PHE A 21 -17.46 4.48 -11.17
N PRO A 22 -18.34 3.45 -11.19
CA PRO A 22 -19.06 3.09 -12.41
C PRO A 22 -19.77 4.26 -13.10
N ASN A 23 -19.98 4.12 -14.40
CA ASN A 23 -20.61 5.12 -15.28
C ASN A 23 -19.77 6.42 -15.44
N GLY A 24 -18.44 6.31 -15.38
CA GLY A 24 -17.53 7.45 -15.56
C GLY A 24 -17.62 8.47 -14.44
N THR A 25 -18.08 8.05 -13.26
CA THR A 25 -18.21 8.91 -12.09
C THR A 25 -17.01 8.76 -11.17
N TYR A 26 -16.96 9.59 -10.14
CA TYR A 26 -15.97 9.51 -9.08
C TYR A 26 -16.66 9.65 -7.73
N LYS A 27 -16.08 9.03 -6.71
CA LYS A 27 -16.63 9.05 -5.36
C LYS A 27 -15.53 8.89 -4.33
N ASP A 28 -15.74 9.49 -3.16
CA ASP A 28 -14.97 9.19 -1.96
C ASP A 28 -15.33 7.80 -1.42
N LEU A 29 -14.31 6.97 -1.22
CA LEU A 29 -14.45 5.62 -0.71
C LEU A 29 -13.61 5.44 0.54
N ASP A 30 -14.17 4.66 1.48
CA ASP A 30 -13.53 4.30 2.74
C ASP A 30 -13.30 2.79 2.81
N GLY A 31 -12.19 2.39 3.43
CA GLY A 31 -11.87 1.01 3.75
C GLY A 31 -10.42 0.63 3.46
N THR A 32 -9.98 -0.48 4.07
CA THR A 32 -8.69 -1.11 3.79
C THR A 32 -8.55 -1.53 2.32
N SER A 33 -9.67 -1.76 1.62
CA SER A 33 -9.73 -1.97 0.17
C SER A 33 -9.20 -0.79 -0.65
N MET A 34 -9.12 0.41 -0.07
CA MET A 34 -8.51 1.58 -0.71
C MET A 34 -7.05 1.78 -0.28
N ALA A 35 -6.66 1.31 0.91
CA ALA A 35 -5.26 1.25 1.34
C ALA A 35 -4.44 0.21 0.55
N GLY A 36 -5.06 -0.93 0.20
CA GLY A 36 -4.45 -1.97 -0.62
C GLY A 36 -3.90 -1.50 -1.97
N PRO A 37 -4.71 -0.86 -2.85
CA PRO A 37 -4.25 -0.37 -4.14
C PRO A 37 -3.22 0.78 -4.02
N HIS A 38 -3.25 1.58 -2.94
CA HIS A 38 -2.17 2.55 -2.69
C HIS A 38 -0.81 1.86 -2.52
N LEU A 39 -0.73 0.82 -1.69
CA LEU A 39 0.51 0.06 -1.52
C LEU A 39 0.93 -0.69 -2.79
N ALA A 40 -0.02 -1.29 -3.51
CA ALA A 40 0.26 -1.94 -4.78
C ALA A 40 0.88 -0.97 -5.80
N GLY A 41 0.38 0.27 -5.86
CA GLY A 41 0.96 1.33 -6.69
C GLY A 41 2.38 1.70 -6.30
N VAL A 42 2.68 1.83 -5.00
CA VAL A 42 4.04 2.11 -4.51
C VAL A 42 5.01 0.98 -4.91
N VAL A 43 4.62 -0.28 -4.71
CA VAL A 43 5.43 -1.45 -5.11
C VAL A 43 5.68 -1.44 -6.63
N ALA A 44 4.64 -1.19 -7.42
CA ALA A 44 4.79 -1.10 -8.88
C ALA A 44 5.78 -0.01 -9.30
N LEU A 45 5.77 1.15 -8.64
CA LEU A 45 6.74 2.22 -8.91
C LEU A 45 8.16 1.83 -8.47
N MET A 46 8.32 1.19 -7.32
CA MET A 46 9.62 0.69 -6.86
C MET A 46 10.23 -0.30 -7.88
N TRP A 47 9.42 -1.23 -8.36
CA TRP A 47 9.84 -2.24 -9.35
C TRP A 47 10.07 -1.62 -10.72
N SER A 48 9.30 -0.60 -11.11
CA SER A 48 9.54 0.14 -12.34
C SER A 48 10.85 0.94 -12.29
N ALA A 49 11.19 1.50 -11.14
CA ALA A 49 12.43 2.26 -10.95
C ALA A 49 13.66 1.35 -10.80
N ASN A 50 13.48 0.17 -10.20
CA ASN A 50 14.51 -0.85 -10.06
C ASN A 50 13.94 -2.25 -10.35
N PRO A 51 14.02 -2.71 -11.61
CA PRO A 51 13.50 -4.03 -12.01
C PRO A 51 14.14 -5.22 -11.31
N ALA A 52 15.32 -5.06 -10.68
CA ALA A 52 15.94 -6.12 -9.90
C ALA A 52 15.13 -6.51 -8.65
N LEU A 53 14.21 -5.65 -8.21
CA LEU A 53 13.29 -5.93 -7.10
C LEU A 53 12.08 -6.78 -7.52
N ILE A 54 11.86 -7.00 -8.82
CA ILE A 54 10.71 -7.79 -9.29
C ILE A 54 10.85 -9.23 -8.79
N GLY A 55 9.89 -9.65 -7.96
CA GLY A 55 9.88 -10.97 -7.34
C GLY A 55 10.72 -11.09 -6.05
N ASP A 56 11.51 -10.07 -5.71
CA ASP A 56 12.18 -9.97 -4.40
C ASP A 56 11.21 -9.36 -3.38
N ILE A 57 10.39 -10.24 -2.81
CA ILE A 57 9.33 -9.83 -1.87
C ILE A 57 9.93 -9.33 -0.55
N ASP A 58 10.92 -10.04 0.00
CA ASP A 58 11.55 -9.68 1.27
C ASP A 58 12.29 -8.34 1.17
N GLY A 59 13.04 -8.12 0.08
CA GLY A 59 13.71 -6.84 -0.17
C GLY A 59 12.74 -5.69 -0.39
N THR A 60 11.65 -5.94 -1.13
CA THR A 60 10.59 -4.94 -1.34
C THR A 60 9.91 -4.56 -0.01
N GLU A 61 9.58 -5.54 0.83
CA GLU A 61 8.97 -5.31 2.14
C GLU A 61 9.91 -4.56 3.09
N ALA A 62 11.19 -4.91 3.10
CA ALA A 62 12.20 -4.24 3.92
C ALA A 62 12.31 -2.74 3.58
N ILE A 63 12.36 -2.40 2.28
CA ILE A 63 12.42 -1.00 1.83
C ILE A 63 11.13 -0.25 2.23
N LEU A 64 9.96 -0.86 2.04
CA LEU A 64 8.68 -0.26 2.45
C LEU A 64 8.65 0.05 3.95
N ARG A 65 9.10 -0.89 4.79
CA ARG A 65 9.13 -0.70 6.26
C ARG A 65 10.13 0.36 6.69
N GLN A 66 11.31 0.40 6.07
CA GLN A 66 12.35 1.39 6.39
C GLN A 66 11.97 2.81 5.99
N THR A 67 11.14 2.96 4.95
CA THR A 67 10.74 4.27 4.42
C THR A 67 9.36 4.73 4.90
N ALA A 68 8.60 3.86 5.58
CA ALA A 68 7.37 4.22 6.25
C ALA A 68 7.65 5.21 7.39
N ARG A 69 6.74 6.18 7.56
CA ARG A 69 6.79 7.08 8.72
C ARG A 69 6.21 6.36 9.94
N PRO A 70 6.91 6.40 11.11
CA PRO A 70 6.34 5.88 12.34
C PRO A 70 5.01 6.57 12.65
N PHE A 71 4.03 5.79 13.09
CA PHE A 71 2.79 6.35 13.61
C PHE A 71 3.06 6.88 15.02
N SER A 72 2.92 8.19 15.22
CA SER A 72 3.12 8.89 16.50
C SER A 72 1.82 9.00 17.29
#